data_AF-A0AAE7NR79-F1
#
_entry.id   AF-A0AAE7NR79-F1
#
_cell.length_a   1.000
_cell.length_b   1.000
_cell.length_c   1.000
_cell.angle_alpha   90.00
_cell.angle_beta   90.00
_cell.angle_gamma   90.00
#
_symmetry.space_group_name_H-M   'P 1'
#
loop_
_entity.id
_entity.type
_entity.pdbx_description
1 polymer ?
#
loop_
_entity_poly.entity_id
_entity_poly.type
_entity_poly.pdbx_seq_one_letter_code
_entity_poly.pdbx_strand_id
1 'polypeptide(L)'
;MVRKLEGLDDFGFDIEAYKKRLRMLRQIVSGENQQDFAARLGLDAKRWNNYEQGYPVPRHVAMMIMTQLDGMSIEWLWFGKVGNLSTYYLEQIRAIEALERQQQKARQHILQQAPAKPLPKRATAAPKTKSRGRKRS
;
A
#
# COMPACT_ATOMS: atom_id res chain seq x y z
N MET A 1 -21.88 -8.12 9.21
CA MET A 1 -20.63 -8.38 8.48
C MET A 1 -20.24 -7.11 7.73
N VAL A 2 -19.08 -6.52 7.99
CA VAL A 2 -18.63 -5.30 7.28
C VAL A 2 -18.01 -5.74 5.96
N ARG A 3 -18.53 -5.23 4.84
CA ARG A 3 -18.01 -5.53 3.50
C ARG A 3 -16.81 -4.63 3.20
N LYS A 4 -15.89 -5.14 2.37
CA LYS A 4 -14.80 -4.35 1.81
C LYS A 4 -15.38 -3.25 0.92
N LEU A 5 -14.66 -2.14 0.75
CA LEU A 5 -15.12 -0.96 -0.01
C LEU A 5 -15.22 -1.18 -1.53
N GLU A 6 -15.32 -2.41 -2.00
CA GLU A 6 -15.40 -2.75 -3.43
C GLU A 6 -16.68 -2.16 -4.05
N GLY A 7 -16.56 -1.49 -5.20
CA GLY A 7 -17.68 -0.83 -5.90
C GLY A 7 -17.97 0.60 -5.43
N LEU A 8 -17.25 1.14 -4.44
CA LEU A 8 -17.36 2.56 -4.08
C LEU A 8 -16.60 3.50 -5.03
N ASP A 9 -15.65 2.93 -5.78
CA ASP A 9 -14.90 3.59 -6.85
C ASP A 9 -15.81 4.11 -7.96
N ASP A 10 -16.91 3.39 -8.26
CA ASP A 10 -17.95 3.83 -9.20
C ASP A 10 -18.62 5.15 -8.78
N PHE A 11 -18.58 5.49 -7.49
CA PHE A 11 -19.12 6.73 -6.93
C PHE A 11 -18.03 7.80 -6.71
N GLY A 12 -16.85 7.63 -7.32
CA GLY A 12 -15.75 8.58 -7.23
C GLY A 12 -14.96 8.53 -5.91
N PHE A 13 -15.14 7.47 -5.11
CA PHE A 13 -14.33 7.26 -3.91
C PHE A 13 -13.03 6.53 -4.25
N ASP A 14 -11.90 7.22 -4.12
CA ASP A 14 -10.57 6.64 -4.38
C ASP A 14 -10.13 5.74 -3.21
N ILE A 15 -10.38 4.44 -3.37
CA ILE A 15 -10.05 3.39 -2.38
C ILE A 15 -8.53 3.29 -2.17
N GLU A 16 -7.73 3.41 -3.23
CA GLU A 16 -6.28 3.29 -3.11
C GLU A 16 -5.68 4.50 -2.40
N ALA A 17 -6.18 5.71 -2.69
CA ALA A 17 -5.78 6.89 -1.95
C ALA A 17 -6.20 6.82 -0.47
N TYR A 18 -7.39 6.28 -0.17
CA TYR A 18 -7.84 6.02 1.21
C TYR A 18 -6.90 5.05 1.94
N LYS A 19 -6.60 3.89 1.34
CA LYS A 19 -5.66 2.91 1.90
C LYS A 19 -4.26 3.49 2.09
N LYS A 20 -3.83 4.35 1.17
CA LYS A 20 -2.55 5.07 1.28
C LYS A 20 -2.56 6.01 2.49
N ARG A 21 -3.62 6.80 2.67
CA ARG A 21 -3.74 7.72 3.82
C ARG A 21 -3.74 7.00 5.16
N LEU A 22 -4.39 5.84 5.27
CA LEU A 22 -4.30 5.00 6.48
C LEU A 22 -2.87 4.56 6.79
N ARG A 23 -2.12 4.13 5.78
CA ARG A 23 -0.70 3.75 5.93
C ARG A 23 0.17 4.93 6.32
N MET A 24 -0.06 6.10 5.70
CA MET A 24 0.65 7.34 6.05
C MET A 24 0.35 7.76 7.49
N LEU A 25 -0.91 7.68 7.93
CA LEU A 25 -1.28 7.97 9.31
C LEU A 25 -0.49 7.09 10.29
N ARG A 26 -0.42 5.78 10.03
CA ARG A 26 0.40 4.84 10.81
C ARG A 26 1.86 5.25 10.82
N GLN A 27 2.42 5.57 9.66
CA GLN A 27 3.80 5.98 9.51
C GLN A 27 4.13 7.24 10.32
N ILE A 28 3.25 8.23 10.32
CA ILE A 28 3.45 9.49 11.07
C ILE A 28 3.45 9.24 12.59
N VAL A 29 2.54 8.40 13.08
CA VAL A 29 2.33 8.23 14.52
C VAL A 29 3.26 7.18 15.13
N SER A 30 3.57 6.11 14.40
CA SER A 30 4.26 4.92 14.91
C SER A 30 5.31 4.37 13.93
N GLY A 31 5.63 5.07 12.85
CA GLY A 31 6.55 4.58 11.82
C GLY A 31 6.07 3.27 11.19
N GLU A 32 7.00 2.33 10.99
CA GLU A 32 6.67 1.02 10.39
C GLU A 32 6.02 0.01 11.34
N ASN A 33 5.62 0.42 12.55
CA ASN A 33 5.08 -0.47 13.56
C ASN A 33 3.55 -0.44 13.63
N GLN A 34 2.91 -1.42 12.98
CA GLN A 34 1.46 -1.58 13.01
C GLN A 34 0.91 -1.98 14.37
N GLN A 35 1.65 -2.77 15.15
CA GLN A 35 1.23 -3.19 16.48
C GLN A 35 1.18 -2.00 17.44
N ASP A 36 2.21 -1.15 17.42
CA ASP A 36 2.26 0.07 18.22
C ASP A 36 1.12 1.02 17.87
N PHE A 37 0.88 1.24 16.57
CA PHE A 37 -0.19 2.11 16.12
C PHE A 37 -1.57 1.64 16.57
N ALA A 38 -1.87 0.35 16.39
CA ALA A 38 -3.14 -0.22 16.81
C ALA A 38 -3.31 -0.15 18.34
N ALA A 39 -2.24 -0.44 19.10
CA ALA A 39 -2.26 -0.36 20.56
C ALA A 39 -2.57 1.05 21.07
N ARG A 40 -2.02 2.11 20.45
CA ARG A 40 -2.36 3.50 20.77
C ARG A 40 -3.85 3.77 20.65
N LEU A 41 -4.47 3.26 19.59
CA LEU A 41 -5.92 3.37 19.33
C LEU A 41 -6.79 2.41 20.15
N GLY A 42 -6.20 1.55 20.99
CA GLY A 42 -6.94 0.50 21.71
C GLY A 42 -7.54 -0.56 20.78
N LEU A 43 -6.88 -0.82 19.65
CA LEU A 43 -7.28 -1.77 18.62
C LEU A 43 -6.29 -2.94 18.49
N ASP A 44 -6.78 -4.04 17.92
CA ASP A 44 -5.93 -5.13 17.48
C ASP A 44 -5.23 -4.79 16.14
N ALA A 45 -3.98 -5.23 15.97
CA ALA A 45 -3.20 -4.94 14.76
C ALA A 45 -3.81 -5.55 13.49
N LYS A 46 -4.41 -6.74 13.56
CA LYS A 46 -5.13 -7.36 12.44
C LYS A 46 -6.34 -6.51 12.05
N ARG A 47 -7.00 -5.90 13.03
CA ARG A 47 -8.13 -5.00 12.79
C ARG A 47 -7.68 -3.74 12.06
N TRP A 48 -6.55 -3.13 12.43
CA TRP A 48 -5.98 -2.02 11.68
C TRP A 48 -5.56 -2.43 10.26
N ASN A 49 -4.94 -3.61 10.11
CA ASN A 49 -4.54 -4.15 8.81
C ASN A 49 -5.73 -4.25 7.84
N ASN A 50 -6.88 -4.72 8.32
CA ASN A 50 -8.08 -4.77 7.47
C ASN A 50 -8.42 -3.38 6.89
N TYR A 51 -8.30 -2.31 7.68
CA TYR A 51 -8.56 -0.97 7.17
C TYR A 51 -7.57 -0.58 6.06
N GLU A 52 -6.28 -0.84 6.27
CA GLU A 52 -5.23 -0.61 5.25
C GLU A 52 -5.43 -1.47 3.99
N GLN A 53 -6.14 -2.61 4.11
CA GLN A 53 -6.54 -3.47 2.99
C GLN A 53 -7.86 -3.05 2.31
N GLY A 54 -8.47 -1.94 2.73
CA GLY A 54 -9.67 -1.38 2.11
C GLY A 54 -10.99 -1.78 2.77
N TYR A 55 -10.96 -2.30 3.99
CA TYR A 55 -12.17 -2.33 4.81
C TYR A 55 -12.48 -0.92 5.35
N PRO A 56 -13.75 -0.53 5.46
CA PRO A 56 -14.10 0.80 5.95
C PRO A 56 -13.75 0.93 7.43
N VAL A 57 -13.15 2.07 7.78
CA VAL A 57 -13.01 2.50 9.18
C VAL A 57 -14.41 2.85 9.70
N PRO A 58 -14.91 2.15 10.73
CA PRO A 58 -16.21 2.46 11.31
C PRO A 58 -16.14 3.78 12.08
N ARG A 59 -17.29 4.46 12.20
CA ARG A 59 -17.41 5.77 12.84
C ARG A 59 -16.71 5.85 14.22
N HIS A 60 -16.88 4.85 15.08
CA HIS A 60 -16.25 4.87 16.40
C HIS A 60 -14.72 4.87 16.34
N VAL A 61 -14.11 4.16 15.39
CA VAL A 61 -12.65 4.20 15.19
C VAL A 61 -12.21 5.56 14.66
N ALA A 62 -12.98 6.15 13.75
CA ALA A 62 -12.71 7.50 13.25
C ALA A 62 -12.75 8.54 14.39
N MET A 63 -13.71 8.41 15.31
CA MET A 63 -13.77 9.25 16.52
C MET A 63 -12.55 9.03 17.42
N MET A 64 -12.12 7.78 17.65
CA MET A 64 -10.91 7.52 18.44
C MET A 64 -9.66 8.14 17.83
N ILE A 65 -9.52 8.09 16.50
CA ILE A 65 -8.44 8.76 15.79
C ILE A 65 -8.46 10.26 16.10
N MET A 66 -9.61 10.93 15.99
CA MET A 66 -9.69 12.37 16.30
C MET A 66 -9.43 12.71 17.76
N THR A 67 -9.89 11.88 18.70
CA THR A 67 -9.76 12.19 20.13
C THR A 67 -8.39 11.88 20.69
N GLN A 68 -7.68 10.90 20.13
CA GLN A 68 -6.37 10.50 20.62
C GLN A 68 -5.21 11.12 19.82
N LEU A 69 -5.46 11.50 18.56
CA LEU A 69 -4.49 12.14 17.69
C LEU A 69 -4.91 13.58 17.45
N ASP A 70 -4.55 14.45 18.39
CA ASP A 70 -4.98 15.85 18.37
C ASP A 70 -4.53 16.57 17.09
N GLY A 71 -5.47 17.26 16.44
CA GLY A 71 -5.25 17.92 15.16
C GLY A 71 -5.33 17.01 13.92
N MET A 72 -5.72 15.74 14.06
CA MET A 72 -6.00 14.85 12.92
C MET A 72 -7.40 15.10 12.34
N SER A 73 -7.56 14.89 11.03
CA SER A 73 -8.83 15.09 10.30
C SER A 73 -9.36 13.81 9.68
N ILE A 74 -10.62 13.49 9.98
CA ILE A 74 -11.37 12.43 9.30
C ILE A 74 -11.61 12.77 7.81
N GLU A 75 -11.81 14.06 7.48
CA GLU A 75 -12.01 14.47 6.09
C GLU A 75 -10.75 14.26 5.26
N TRP A 76 -9.58 14.50 5.85
CA TRP A 76 -8.33 14.10 5.24
C TRP A 76 -8.29 12.59 5.05
N LEU A 77 -8.57 11.82 6.11
CA LEU A 77 -8.52 10.36 6.05
C LEU A 77 -9.37 9.77 4.91
N TRP A 78 -10.61 10.21 4.76
CA TRP A 78 -11.52 9.69 3.73
C TRP A 78 -11.37 10.35 2.36
N PHE A 79 -11.15 11.66 2.29
CA PHE A 79 -11.26 12.43 1.04
C PHE A 79 -9.99 13.20 0.66
N GLY A 80 -8.95 13.16 1.49
CA GLY A 80 -7.71 13.91 1.27
C GLY A 80 -7.84 15.43 1.50
N LYS A 81 -8.95 15.91 2.08
CA LYS A 81 -9.14 17.33 2.38
C LYS A 81 -8.26 17.76 3.56
N VAL A 82 -7.36 18.71 3.33
CA VAL A 82 -6.37 19.13 4.32
C VAL A 82 -6.82 20.27 5.25
N GLY A 83 -7.97 20.90 4.99
CA GLY A 83 -8.38 22.15 5.65
C GLY A 83 -8.55 22.06 7.17
N ASN A 84 -8.78 20.86 7.70
CA ASN A 84 -9.00 20.60 9.12
C ASN A 84 -7.83 19.84 9.79
N LEU A 85 -6.66 19.76 9.14
CA LEU A 85 -5.45 19.23 9.75
C LEU A 85 -4.73 20.31 10.56
N SER A 86 -4.10 19.91 11.67
CA SER A 86 -3.09 20.75 12.31
C SER A 86 -1.88 20.93 11.41
N THR A 87 -1.14 22.02 11.65
CA THR A 87 0.11 22.32 10.94
C THR A 87 1.09 21.15 11.02
N TYR A 88 1.20 20.51 12.18
CA TYR A 88 2.05 19.34 12.38
C TYR A 88 1.75 18.24 11.37
N TYR A 89 0.49 17.78 11.29
CA TYR A 89 0.14 16.69 10.38
C TYR A 89 0.27 17.10 8.92
N LEU A 90 -0.11 18.33 8.59
CA LEU A 90 0.03 18.86 7.24
C LEU A 90 1.50 18.82 6.76
N GLU A 91 2.44 19.23 7.61
CA GLU A 91 3.87 19.19 7.30
C GLU A 91 4.38 17.76 7.14
N GLN A 92 4.01 16.85 8.05
CA GLN A 92 4.43 15.44 7.98
C GLN A 92 3.91 14.76 6.70
N ILE A 93 2.64 14.97 6.35
CA ILE A 93 2.04 14.43 5.12
C ILE A 93 2.77 14.95 3.89
N ARG A 94 3.02 16.27 3.83
CA ARG A 94 3.76 16.89 2.71
C ARG A 94 5.18 16.34 2.58
N ALA A 95 5.86 16.09 3.70
CA ALA A 95 7.20 15.52 3.71
C ALA A 95 7.22 14.10 3.14
N ILE A 96 6.28 13.24 3.58
CA ILE A 96 6.15 11.86 3.07
C ILE A 96 5.83 11.86 1.57
N GLU A 97 4.86 12.65 1.13
CA GLU A 97 4.49 12.74 -0.29
C GLU A 97 5.63 13.28 -1.17
N ALA A 98 6.41 14.24 -0.65
CA ALA A 98 7.59 14.75 -1.36
C ALA A 98 8.65 13.65 -1.53
N LEU A 99 8.91 12.88 -0.48
CA LEU A 99 9.86 11.77 -0.51
C LEU A 99 9.42 10.68 -1.49
N GLU A 100 8.16 10.26 -1.44
CA GLU A 100 7.63 9.27 -2.37
C GLU A 100 7.72 9.72 -3.84
N ARG A 101 7.43 11.00 -4.11
CA ARG A 101 7.59 11.57 -5.47
C ARG A 101 9.05 11.53 -5.93
N GLN A 102 10.00 11.82 -5.05
CA GLN A 102 11.43 11.74 -5.38
C GLN A 102 11.85 10.29 -5.67
N GLN A 103 11.46 9.34 -4.81
CA GLN A 103 11.74 7.92 -5.00
C GLN A 103 11.14 7.39 -6.30
N GLN A 104 9.91 7.79 -6.61
CA GLN A 104 9.24 7.38 -7.85
C GLN A 104 9.96 7.91 -9.09
N LYS A 105 10.38 9.19 -9.08
CA LYS A 105 11.18 9.78 -10.17
C LYS A 105 12.52 9.06 -10.34
N ALA A 106 13.23 8.79 -9.24
CA ALA A 106 14.49 8.05 -9.27
C ALA A 106 14.31 6.63 -9.81
N ARG A 107 13.25 5.92 -9.38
CA ARG A 107 12.91 4.59 -9.89
C ARG A 107 12.59 4.59 -11.38
N GLN A 108 11.82 5.57 -11.85
CA GLN A 108 11.50 5.72 -13.27
C GLN A 108 12.76 5.97 -14.11
N HIS A 109 13.65 6.84 -13.62
CA HIS A 109 14.93 7.12 -14.27
C HIS A 109 15.80 5.86 -14.38
N ILE A 110 15.93 5.08 -13.31
CA ILE A 110 16.68 3.80 -13.33
C ILE A 110 16.07 2.82 -14.34
N LEU A 111 14.74 2.70 -14.38
CA LEU A 111 14.07 1.78 -15.31
C LEU A 111 14.29 2.18 -16.77
N GLN A 112 14.33 3.48 -17.07
CA GLN A 112 14.59 3.99 -18.42
C GLN A 112 16.05 3.80 -18.86
N GLN A 113 16.99 3.75 -17.91
CA GLN A 113 18.42 3.57 -18.18
C GLN A 113 18.88 2.12 -18.11
N ALA A 114 18.03 1.19 -17.66
CA ALA A 114 18.36 -0.22 -17.59
C ALA A 114 18.57 -0.79 -19.01
N PRO A 115 19.77 -1.29 -19.36
CA PRO A 115 19.99 -1.89 -20.66
C PRO A 115 19.08 -3.12 -20.83
N ALA A 116 18.43 -3.24 -21.98
CA ALA A 116 17.59 -4.39 -22.30
C ALA A 116 18.40 -5.68 -22.16
N LYS A 117 18.09 -6.49 -21.15
CA LYS A 117 18.72 -7.80 -20.94
C LYS A 117 18.44 -8.63 -22.20
N PRO A 118 19.44 -9.07 -22.97
CA PRO A 118 19.18 -9.85 -24.17
C PRO A 118 18.48 -11.14 -23.76
N LEU A 119 17.30 -11.38 -24.36
CA LEU A 119 16.54 -12.61 -24.15
C LEU A 119 17.46 -13.80 -24.49
N PRO A 120 17.54 -14.83 -23.63
CA PRO A 120 18.31 -16.02 -23.96
C PRO A 120 17.72 -16.63 -25.23
N LYS A 121 18.56 -16.74 -26.28
CA LYS A 121 18.20 -17.41 -27.54
C LYS A 121 17.72 -18.81 -27.19
N ARG A 122 16.44 -19.06 -27.45
CA ARG A 122 15.77 -20.34 -27.24
C ARG A 122 16.56 -21.41 -28.01
N ALA A 123 17.37 -22.21 -27.30
CA ALA A 123 18.07 -23.33 -27.90
C ALA A 123 17.01 -24.30 -28.44
N THR A 124 16.96 -24.45 -29.76
CA THR A 124 16.15 -25.45 -30.47
C THR A 124 16.62 -26.83 -30.03
N ALA A 125 15.92 -27.45 -29.08
CA ALA A 125 16.15 -28.83 -28.69
C ALA A 125 15.64 -29.75 -29.83
N ALA A 126 16.57 -30.37 -30.54
CA ALA A 126 16.27 -31.45 -31.49
C ALA A 126 15.73 -32.69 -30.74
N PRO A 127 14.72 -33.41 -31.30
CA PRO A 127 14.19 -34.61 -30.68
C PRO A 127 15.20 -35.77 -30.78
N LYS A 128 15.62 -36.31 -29.64
CA LYS A 128 16.42 -37.55 -29.58
C LYS A 128 15.52 -38.75 -29.86
N THR A 129 15.58 -39.27 -31.08
CA THR A 129 15.17 -40.64 -31.40
C THR A 129 16.20 -41.61 -30.81
N LYS A 130 15.81 -42.43 -29.83
CA LYS A 130 16.58 -43.64 -29.46
C LYS A 130 15.95 -44.84 -30.17
N SER A 131 16.66 -45.32 -31.19
CA SER A 131 16.43 -46.58 -31.86
C SER A 131 16.99 -47.75 -31.02
N ARG A 132 16.25 -48.86 -31.08
CA ARG A 132 16.59 -50.28 -30.85
C ARG A 132 18.06 -50.64 -30.57
N GLY A 133 18.25 -51.45 -29.52
CA GLY A 133 19.42 -52.32 -29.34
C GLY A 133 19.01 -53.66 -28.72
N ARG A 134 18.91 -54.68 -29.57
CA ARG A 134 18.61 -56.10 -29.30
C ARG A 134 19.93 -56.82 -28.97
N LYS A 135 19.95 -57.71 -27.95
CA LYS A 135 20.53 -59.08 -27.96
C LYS A 135 21.06 -59.55 -26.59
N ARG A 136 20.60 -60.75 -26.21
CA ARG A 136 21.33 -61.97 -25.74
C ARG A 136 22.15 -61.82 -24.44
N SER A 137 22.06 -62.72 -23.48
CA SER A 137 21.82 -64.18 -23.52
C SER A 137 21.01 -64.64 -22.32
#